data_AF-A0A9E2KE28-F1
#
_entry.id   AF-A0A9E2KE28-F1
#
_cell.length_a   1.000
_cell.length_b   1.000
_cell.length_c   1.000
_cell.angle_alpha   90.00
_cell.angle_beta   90.00
_cell.angle_gamma   90.00
#
_symmetry.space_group_name_H-M   'P 1'
#
loop_
_entity.id
_entity.type
_entity.pdbx_description
1 polymer ?
#
loop_
_entity_poly.entity_id
_entity_poly.type
_entity_poly.pdbx_seq_one_letter_code
_entity_poly.pdbx_strand_id
1 'polypeptide(L)'
;SNIAKVKSDGTREWGVIEHTPKTETSIRTIPIPKTLVKALKQHKAEQSKEKLKHGDLYTDNGLVFCTEYGNYFDTRNLTRSYTRHLKKIGLPYRNFHSLRHTYATRLFENNVPIKTVQSLLGHKDIATTMNIYTHVMPEKMTNEVQCLNKILG
;
A
#
# COMPACT_ATOMS: atom_id res chain seq x y z
N SER A 1 -2.65 -3.06 -14.83
CA SER A 1 -4.02 -2.58 -15.08
C SER A 1 -4.79 -3.57 -15.94
N ASN A 2 -6.06 -3.84 -15.64
CA ASN A 2 -6.93 -4.63 -16.52
C ASN A 2 -7.36 -3.76 -17.70
N ILE A 3 -6.94 -4.13 -18.90
CA ILE A 3 -7.23 -3.41 -20.13
C ILE A 3 -7.98 -4.36 -21.05
N ALA A 4 -9.09 -3.87 -21.61
CA ALA A 4 -9.77 -4.55 -22.70
C ALA A 4 -9.07 -4.21 -24.01
N LYS A 5 -8.52 -5.21 -24.69
CA LYS A 5 -8.15 -5.11 -26.10
C LYS A 5 -9.39 -5.46 -26.92
N VAL A 6 -9.84 -4.54 -27.77
CA VAL A 6 -10.93 -4.80 -28.71
C VAL A 6 -10.31 -5.35 -30.00
N LYS A 7 -10.70 -6.56 -30.38
CA LYS A 7 -10.29 -7.20 -31.64
C LYS A 7 -11.07 -6.58 -32.81
N SER A 8 -10.56 -6.76 -34.02
CA SER A 8 -11.18 -6.26 -35.26
C SER A 8 -12.58 -6.82 -35.53
N ASP A 9 -12.93 -7.94 -34.89
CA ASP A 9 -14.25 -8.58 -34.92
C ASP A 9 -15.23 -8.04 -33.84
N GLY A 10 -14.82 -7.05 -33.05
CA GLY A 10 -15.62 -6.45 -31.98
C GLY A 10 -15.57 -7.19 -30.65
N THR A 11 -14.89 -8.33 -30.56
CA THR A 11 -14.73 -9.07 -29.30
C THR A 11 -13.73 -8.38 -28.37
N ARG A 12 -13.98 -8.46 -27.05
CA ARG A 12 -13.12 -7.83 -26.02
C ARG A 12 -12.33 -8.88 -25.27
N GLU A 13 -11.01 -8.80 -25.36
CA GLU A 13 -10.10 -9.63 -24.57
C GLU A 13 -9.53 -8.81 -23.42
N TRP A 14 -9.71 -9.29 -22.18
CA TRP A 14 -9.23 -8.61 -20.99
C TRP A 14 -7.87 -9.17 -20.59
N GLY A 15 -6.86 -8.31 -20.54
CA GLY A 15 -5.50 -8.68 -20.12
C GLY A 15 -5.00 -7.78 -18.99
N VAL A 16 -4.12 -8.32 -18.15
CA VAL A 16 -3.36 -7.54 -17.16
C VAL A 16 -2.12 -7.01 -17.85
N ILE A 17 -1.97 -5.69 -17.91
CA ILE A 17 -0.71 -5.05 -18.34
C ILE A 17 0.05 -4.57 -17.10
N GLU A 18 1.26 -5.05 -16.93
CA GLU A 18 2.23 -4.49 -15.99
C GLU A 18 2.86 -3.25 -16.62
N HIS A 19 2.78 -2.12 -15.93
CA HIS A 19 3.41 -0.88 -16.37
C HIS A 19 4.69 -0.70 -15.57
N THR A 20 5.80 -0.48 -16.26
CA THR A 20 6.98 0.11 -15.62
C THR A 20 6.61 1.54 -15.20
N PRO A 21 7.01 1.97 -14.00
CA PRO A 21 6.51 3.22 -13.51
C PRO A 21 7.18 4.37 -14.26
N LYS A 22 6.36 5.36 -14.67
CA LYS A 22 6.65 6.29 -15.78
C LYS A 22 7.79 7.28 -15.52
N THR A 23 8.29 7.38 -14.29
CA THR A 23 9.31 8.36 -13.88
C THR A 23 10.31 7.73 -12.93
N GLU A 24 11.59 8.09 -13.01
CA GLU A 24 12.64 7.53 -12.12
C GLU A 24 12.31 7.66 -10.63
N THR A 25 11.67 8.77 -10.23
CA THR A 25 11.24 9.04 -8.84
C THR A 25 10.27 8.00 -8.26
N SER A 26 9.65 7.18 -9.10
CA SER A 26 8.72 6.14 -8.67
C SER A 26 9.41 4.83 -8.28
N ILE A 27 10.63 4.60 -8.77
CA ILE A 27 11.49 3.49 -8.39
C ILE A 27 12.18 3.87 -7.08
N ARG A 28 11.95 3.11 -6.02
CA ARG A 28 12.53 3.40 -4.71
C ARG A 28 12.73 2.15 -3.88
N THR A 29 13.76 2.19 -3.05
CA THR A 29 14.01 1.19 -2.02
C THR A 29 13.34 1.63 -0.72
N ILE A 30 12.43 0.80 -0.20
CA ILE A 30 11.75 1.07 1.07
C ILE A 30 12.33 0.12 2.12
N PRO A 31 12.91 0.64 3.23
CA PRO A 31 13.32 -0.21 4.33
C PRO A 31 12.08 -0.85 4.97
N ILE A 32 12.13 -2.16 5.16
CA ILE A 32 11.03 -2.91 5.79
C ILE A 32 11.40 -3.33 7.21
N PRO A 33 10.47 -3.22 8.18
CA PRO A 33 10.70 -3.72 9.53
C PRO A 33 10.94 -5.23 9.57
N LYS A 34 11.76 -5.71 10.51
CA LYS A 34 12.03 -7.16 10.69
C LYS A 34 10.75 -7.97 10.93
N THR A 35 9.75 -7.38 11.59
CA THR A 35 8.44 -7.99 11.80
C THR A 35 7.72 -8.27 10.48
N LEU A 36 7.81 -7.37 9.50
CA LEU A 36 7.24 -7.56 8.17
C LEU A 36 7.96 -8.66 7.39
N VAL A 37 9.29 -8.80 7.55
CA VAL A 37 10.05 -9.90 6.94
C VAL A 37 9.51 -11.27 7.36
N LYS A 38 9.14 -11.43 8.64
CA LYS A 38 8.53 -12.67 9.14
C LYS A 38 7.20 -12.96 8.44
N ALA A 39 6.31 -11.97 8.35
CA ALA A 39 5.03 -12.12 7.67
C ALA A 39 5.19 -12.46 6.18
N LEU A 40 6.13 -11.82 5.48
CA LEU A 40 6.42 -12.12 4.07
C LEU A 40 6.97 -13.53 3.86
N LYS A 41 7.80 -14.04 4.78
CA LYS A 41 8.28 -15.43 4.74
C LYS A 41 7.14 -16.43 4.94
N GLN A 42 6.23 -16.14 5.86
CA GLN A 42 5.03 -16.97 6.07
C GLN A 42 4.15 -16.99 4.83
N HIS A 43 3.87 -15.82 4.25
CA HIS A 43 3.13 -15.68 3.00
C HIS A 43 3.78 -16.45 1.84
N LYS A 44 5.12 -16.39 1.70
CA LYS A 44 5.84 -17.18 0.69
C LYS A 44 5.69 -18.70 0.90
N ALA A 45 5.66 -19.16 2.16
CA ALA A 45 5.43 -20.56 2.46
C ALA A 45 4.01 -21.00 2.11
N GLU A 46 3.00 -20.15 2.37
CA GLU A 46 1.61 -20.38 1.98
C GLU A 46 1.46 -20.43 0.45
N GLN A 47 2.06 -19.50 -0.28
CA GLN A 47 2.10 -19.53 -1.75
C GLN A 47 2.74 -20.82 -2.28
N SER A 48 3.79 -21.31 -1.63
CA SER A 48 4.44 -22.57 -2.03
C SER A 48 3.51 -23.78 -1.84
N LYS A 49 2.66 -23.75 -0.80
CA LYS A 49 1.62 -24.77 -0.58
C LYS A 49 0.53 -24.70 -1.66
N GLU A 50 0.05 -23.50 -1.99
CA GLU A 50 -0.95 -23.33 -3.05
C GLU A 50 -0.40 -23.76 -4.41
N LYS A 51 0.87 -23.46 -4.70
CA LYS A 51 1.56 -23.93 -5.91
C LYS A 51 1.60 -25.46 -5.98
N LEU A 52 1.94 -26.14 -4.88
CA LEU A 52 1.94 -27.60 -4.85
C LEU A 52 0.52 -28.19 -4.96
N LYS A 53 -0.46 -27.56 -4.30
CA LYS A 53 -1.86 -28.00 -4.27
C LYS A 53 -2.54 -27.87 -5.64
N HIS A 54 -2.24 -26.81 -6.39
CA HIS A 54 -2.88 -26.54 -7.67
C HIS A 54 -2.09 -27.06 -8.88
N GLY A 55 -0.82 -27.46 -8.70
CA GLY A 55 -0.02 -28.14 -9.73
C GLY A 55 -0.03 -27.39 -11.05
N ASP A 56 -0.45 -28.06 -12.12
CA ASP A 56 -0.50 -27.51 -13.48
C ASP A 56 -1.49 -26.34 -13.65
N LEU A 57 -2.46 -26.19 -12.73
CA LEU A 57 -3.38 -25.05 -12.72
C LEU A 57 -2.77 -23.79 -12.11
N TYR A 58 -1.58 -23.89 -11.51
CA TYR A 58 -0.87 -22.75 -10.92
C TYR A 58 0.02 -22.06 -11.96
N THR A 59 -0.21 -20.77 -12.20
CA THR A 59 0.62 -19.94 -13.08
C THR A 59 1.66 -19.16 -12.27
N ASP A 60 2.94 -19.54 -12.37
CA ASP A 60 4.01 -18.82 -11.66
C ASP A 60 4.45 -17.56 -12.41
N ASN A 61 3.85 -16.43 -12.04
CA ASN A 61 4.18 -15.11 -12.57
C ASN A 61 5.27 -14.37 -11.75
N GLY A 62 5.92 -15.03 -10.77
CA GLY A 62 6.92 -14.38 -9.91
C GLY A 62 6.35 -13.31 -8.95
N LEU A 63 5.04 -13.33 -8.69
CA LEU A 63 4.34 -12.31 -7.90
C LEU A 63 4.43 -12.58 -6.40
N VAL A 64 4.75 -11.53 -5.63
CA VAL A 64 4.70 -11.59 -4.16
C VAL A 64 3.28 -11.71 -3.63
N PHE A 65 2.29 -11.11 -4.31
CA PHE A 65 0.89 -11.20 -3.94
C PHE A 65 0.08 -11.63 -5.17
N CYS A 66 -0.50 -12.83 -5.10
CA CYS A 66 -1.25 -13.46 -6.18
C CYS A 66 -2.48 -14.18 -5.64
N THR A 67 -3.36 -14.60 -6.54
CA THR A 67 -4.45 -15.54 -6.21
C THR A 67 -3.89 -16.93 -5.88
N GLU A 68 -4.74 -17.83 -5.38
CA GLU A 68 -4.36 -19.24 -5.10
C GLU A 68 -3.84 -19.98 -6.35
N TYR A 69 -4.19 -19.51 -7.55
CA TYR A 69 -3.71 -20.04 -8.83
C TYR A 69 -2.47 -19.29 -9.38
N GLY A 70 -1.84 -18.41 -8.60
CA GLY A 70 -0.64 -17.67 -9.03
C GLY A 70 -0.91 -16.48 -9.97
N ASN A 71 -2.18 -16.16 -10.22
CA ASN A 71 -2.58 -15.07 -11.10
C ASN A 71 -2.63 -13.71 -10.38
N TYR A 72 -2.67 -12.63 -11.16
CA TYR A 72 -2.84 -11.27 -10.64
C TYR A 72 -4.19 -11.08 -9.93
N PHE A 73 -4.19 -10.22 -8.91
CA PHE A 73 -5.45 -9.75 -8.33
C PHE A 73 -6.18 -8.79 -9.26
N ASP A 74 -7.47 -9.01 -9.43
CA ASP A 74 -8.35 -7.97 -9.94
C ASP A 74 -8.54 -6.88 -8.86
N THR A 75 -8.29 -5.62 -9.23
CA THR A 75 -8.34 -4.49 -8.30
C THR A 75 -9.73 -4.24 -7.72
N ARG A 76 -10.80 -4.57 -8.46
CA ARG A 76 -12.18 -4.48 -7.98
C ARG A 76 -12.46 -5.57 -6.96
N ASN A 77 -11.96 -6.78 -7.18
CA ASN A 77 -12.07 -7.87 -6.21
C ASN A 77 -11.33 -7.54 -4.92
N LEU A 78 -10.12 -6.98 -5.01
CA LEU A 78 -9.38 -6.49 -3.84
C LEU A 78 -10.19 -5.43 -3.08
N THR A 79 -10.71 -4.42 -3.79
CA THR A 79 -11.52 -3.35 -3.19
C THR A 79 -12.79 -3.90 -2.53
N ARG A 80 -13.51 -4.82 -3.19
CA ARG A 80 -14.71 -5.48 -2.64
C ARG A 80 -14.39 -6.29 -1.39
N SER A 81 -13.31 -7.06 -1.43
CA SER A 81 -12.83 -7.84 -0.27
C SER A 81 -12.50 -6.91 0.89
N TYR A 82 -11.78 -5.82 0.64
CA TYR A 82 -11.44 -4.82 1.65
C TYR A 82 -12.68 -4.18 2.28
N THR A 83 -13.65 -3.72 1.46
CA THR A 83 -14.91 -3.15 1.96
C THR A 83 -15.70 -4.15 2.81
N ARG A 84 -15.73 -5.43 2.42
CA ARG A 84 -16.37 -6.49 3.21
C ARG A 84 -15.70 -6.65 4.57
N HIS A 85 -14.37 -6.60 4.62
CA HIS A 85 -13.62 -6.67 5.88
C HIS A 85 -13.93 -5.47 6.78
N LEU A 86 -13.94 -4.24 6.25
CA LEU A 86 -14.32 -3.05 7.02
C LEU A 86 -15.71 -3.19 7.65
N LYS A 87 -16.70 -3.65 6.86
CA LYS A 87 -18.06 -3.89 7.36
C LYS A 87 -18.08 -4.97 8.45
N LYS A 88 -17.32 -6.06 8.28
CA LYS A 88 -17.24 -7.15 9.26
C LYS A 88 -16.70 -6.69 10.61
N ILE A 89 -15.76 -5.76 10.62
CA ILE A 89 -15.17 -5.20 11.86
C ILE A 89 -15.86 -3.92 12.35
N GLY A 90 -17.00 -3.54 11.74
CA GLY A 90 -17.78 -2.37 12.15
C GLY A 90 -17.15 -1.01 11.82
N LEU A 91 -16.17 -0.95 10.92
CA LEU A 91 -15.54 0.32 10.52
C LEU A 91 -16.31 0.99 9.37
N PRO A 92 -16.41 2.33 9.37
CA PRO A 92 -16.99 3.07 8.25
C PRO A 92 -16.16 2.85 6.99
N TYR A 93 -16.81 2.99 5.83
CA TYR A 93 -16.11 2.85 4.57
C TYR A 93 -14.95 3.85 4.46
N ARG A 94 -13.80 3.30 4.07
CA ARG A 94 -12.58 4.01 3.70
C ARG A 94 -12.05 3.33 2.46
N ASN A 95 -11.44 4.09 1.56
CA ASN A 95 -10.84 3.50 0.36
C ASN A 95 -9.53 2.76 0.74
N PHE A 96 -9.02 1.92 -0.16
CA PHE A 96 -7.79 1.16 0.10
C PHE A 96 -6.57 2.08 0.31
N HIS A 97 -6.56 3.26 -0.31
CA HIS A 97 -5.51 4.26 -0.15
C HIS A 97 -5.46 4.87 1.27
N SER A 98 -6.53 4.76 2.06
CA SER A 98 -6.53 5.17 3.47
C SER A 98 -5.48 4.43 4.29
N LEU A 99 -5.12 3.19 3.96
CA LEU A 99 -4.02 2.47 4.63
C LEU A 99 -2.69 3.21 4.49
N ARG A 100 -2.45 3.81 3.31
CA ARG A 100 -1.24 4.60 3.03
C ARG A 100 -1.26 5.93 3.77
N HIS A 101 -2.43 6.56 3.91
CA HIS A 101 -2.57 7.73 4.78
C HIS A 101 -2.27 7.37 6.24
N THR A 102 -2.82 6.26 6.75
CA THR A 102 -2.53 5.78 8.11
C THR A 102 -1.02 5.56 8.31
N TYR A 103 -0.34 4.93 7.35
CA TYR A 103 1.12 4.76 7.41
C TYR A 103 1.85 6.10 7.56
N ALA A 104 1.50 7.10 6.74
CA ALA A 104 2.09 8.43 6.82
C ALA A 104 1.81 9.12 8.17
N THR A 105 0.55 9.08 8.62
CA THR A 105 0.13 9.63 9.92
C THR A 105 0.93 9.00 11.07
N ARG A 106 1.09 7.67 11.11
CA ARG A 106 1.90 7.00 12.14
C ARG A 106 3.36 7.44 12.14
N LEU A 107 3.97 7.65 10.97
CA LEU A 107 5.33 8.18 10.89
C LEU A 107 5.41 9.61 11.45
N PHE A 108 4.41 10.45 11.15
CA PHE A 108 4.36 11.80 11.69
C PHE A 108 4.16 11.81 13.20
N GLU A 109 3.24 11.02 13.75
CA GLU A 109 3.06 10.86 15.20
C GLU A 109 4.38 10.50 15.90
N ASN A 110 5.26 9.73 15.22
CA ASN A 110 6.60 9.35 15.70
C ASN A 110 7.72 10.34 15.33
N ASN A 111 7.38 11.59 15.03
CA ASN A 111 8.33 12.67 14.74
C ASN A 111 9.28 12.41 13.56
N VAL A 112 8.90 11.56 12.61
CA VAL A 112 9.70 11.33 11.41
C VAL A 112 9.67 12.59 10.54
N PRO A 113 10.84 13.10 10.07
CA PRO A 113 10.89 14.30 9.26
C PRO A 113 10.08 14.20 7.98
N ILE A 114 9.41 15.30 7.58
CA ILE A 114 8.51 15.33 6.42
C ILE A 114 9.17 14.89 5.12
N LYS A 115 10.43 15.25 4.89
CA LYS A 115 11.19 14.81 3.71
C LYS A 115 11.40 13.30 3.70
N THR A 116 11.66 12.69 4.85
CA THR A 116 11.79 11.23 4.97
C THR A 116 10.45 10.55 4.69
N VAL A 117 9.34 11.06 5.24
CA VAL A 117 8.00 10.53 4.96
C VAL A 117 7.64 10.68 3.48
N GLN A 118 7.95 11.83 2.86
CA GLN A 118 7.77 12.07 1.43
C GLN A 118 8.50 11.02 0.58
N SER A 119 9.78 10.74 0.89
CA SER A 119 10.59 9.75 0.18
C SER A 119 10.06 8.33 0.37
N LEU A 120 9.65 7.94 1.58
CA LEU A 120 9.06 6.63 1.85
C LEU A 120 7.76 6.42 1.08
N LEU A 121 6.92 7.46 1.02
CA LEU A 121 5.70 7.44 0.22
C LEU A 121 6.04 7.44 -1.28
N GLY A 122 7.07 8.14 -1.72
CA GLY A 122 7.36 8.36 -3.14
C GLY A 122 6.45 9.42 -3.75
N HIS A 123 6.11 10.45 -2.98
CA HIS A 123 5.40 11.63 -3.50
C HIS A 123 6.40 12.57 -4.16
N LYS A 124 6.19 12.85 -5.45
CA LYS A 124 6.99 13.86 -6.18
C LYS A 124 6.79 15.24 -5.56
N ASP A 125 5.53 15.59 -5.28
CA ASP A 125 5.17 16.87 -4.68
C ASP A 125 5.09 16.76 -3.15
N ILE A 126 5.74 17.71 -2.48
CA ILE A 126 5.70 17.81 -1.03
C ILE A 126 4.32 18.25 -0.54
N ALA A 127 3.54 19.00 -1.33
CA ALA A 127 2.22 19.48 -0.93
C ALA A 127 1.27 18.32 -0.60
N THR A 128 1.33 17.22 -1.36
CA THR A 128 0.55 15.99 -1.06
C THR A 128 0.88 15.42 0.32
N THR A 129 2.16 15.46 0.71
CA THR A 129 2.64 14.97 2.00
C THR A 129 2.29 15.96 3.12
N MET A 130 2.38 17.26 2.84
CA MET A 130 2.03 18.34 3.77
C MET A 130 0.55 18.29 4.16
N ASN A 131 -0.35 18.01 3.22
CA ASN A 131 -1.77 17.86 3.51
C ASN A 131 -2.06 16.76 4.55
N ILE A 132 -1.24 15.71 4.59
CA ILE A 132 -1.38 14.66 5.62
C ILE A 132 -0.75 15.13 6.93
N TYR A 133 0.40 15.80 6.87
CA TYR A 133 1.09 16.32 8.03
C TYR A 133 0.25 17.33 8.82
N THR A 134 -0.43 18.25 8.13
CA THR A 134 -1.28 19.28 8.75
C THR A 134 -2.42 18.70 9.58
N HIS A 135 -2.94 17.50 9.25
CA HIS A 135 -3.93 16.82 10.08
C HIS A 135 -3.38 16.35 11.44
N VAL A 136 -2.07 16.12 11.54
CA VAL A 136 -1.40 15.63 12.77
C VAL A 136 -0.84 16.78 13.62
N MET A 137 -0.64 17.96 13.02
CA MET A 137 -0.06 19.12 13.69
C MET A 137 -0.82 19.62 14.94
N PRO A 138 -2.16 19.70 14.97
CA PRO A 138 -2.87 20.27 16.12
C PRO A 138 -2.52 19.59 17.45
N GLU A 139 -2.46 18.26 17.48
CA GLU A 139 -2.08 17.51 18.70
C GLU A 139 -0.60 17.74 19.07
N LYS A 140 0.27 17.93 18.09
CA LYS A 140 1.70 18.18 18.33
C LYS A 140 1.99 19.59 18.81
N MET A 141 1.29 20.59 18.29
CA MET A 141 1.53 21.99 18.66
C MET A 141 1.39 22.20 20.17
N THR A 142 0.37 21.61 20.79
CA THR A 142 0.20 21.67 22.25
C THR A 142 1.38 21.06 23.00
N ASN A 143 1.84 19.87 22.58
CA ASN A 143 2.96 19.18 23.22
C ASN A 143 4.30 19.91 23.03
N GLU A 144 4.54 20.48 21.85
CA GLU A 144 5.78 21.20 21.54
C GLU A 144 5.88 22.52 22.32
N VAL A 145 4.77 23.27 22.43
CA VAL A 145 4.74 24.51 23.24
C VAL A 145 4.95 24.21 24.72
N GLN A 146 4.43 23.09 25.23
CA GLN A 146 4.68 22.67 26.62
C GLN A 146 6.15 22.38 26.92
N CYS A 147 6.96 22.02 25.92
CA CYS A 147 8.41 21.85 26.11
C CYS A 147 9.10 23.16 26.54
N LEU A 148 8.57 24.32 26.14
CA LEU A 148 9.10 25.63 26.56
C LEU A 148 9.03 25.84 28.07
N ASN A 149 8.11 25.17 28.78
CA ASN A 149 8.07 25.22 30.25
C ASN A 149 9.33 24.64 30.90
N LYS A 150 10.09 23.79 30.21
CA LYS A 150 11.39 23.27 30.69
C LYS A 150 12.55 24.23 30.48
N ILE A 151 12.37 25.24 29.63
CA ILE A 151 13.37 26.25 29.30
C ILE A 151 13.10 27.54 30.09
N LEU A 152 11.82 27.86 30.31
CA LEU A 152 11.36 29.09 30.93
C LEU A 152 10.97 28.96 32.41
N GLY A 153 10.98 27.75 32.97
CA GLY A 153 10.76 27.45 34.38
C GLY A 153 11.98 26.77 35.00
#